data_AF-A0A4Q9HKZ8-F1
#
_entry.id   AF-A0A4Q9HKZ8-F1
#
_cell.length_a   1.000
_cell.length_b   1.000
_cell.length_c   1.000
_cell.angle_alpha   90.00
_cell.angle_beta   90.00
_cell.angle_gamma   90.00
#
_symmetry.space_group_name_H-M   'P 1'
#
loop_
_entity.id
_entity.type
_entity.pdbx_description
1 polymer ?
#
loop_
_entity_poly.entity_id
_entity_poly.type
_entity_poly.pdbx_seq_one_letter_code
_entity_poly.pdbx_strand_id
1 'polypeptide(L)'
;MGIRDFLLDVASTFDTTLTTTSGNPGQQVLKEAGTRLLGALPYGMEAEGHGGQGGAAATPWVRVFDPAAGGSGTQGLYLAYIFAADLRSVALTLQQGVTTLSDQLNTRGERLRTHLEFRAQSLLDELPSDLVAGWTDQPLLKHHGWRPRAYEASSVAARCYEMDQLPNEGELCADLGTMTVILKAALAVESQIEIVPRPEGPVVEYTNSGHGTYEGLEGFRPKTGDDYYVQIAAREEQRKQVHEGLVQRFGPYILERGFIPITLGVHPRDLVLQAGDVEWLVEAKAVKKGNSTQAVREAVAQLLEYRYFWYTQRHEPKPHLLGLFSEDIGCYATYLEDHGIGSIWSTHEGWAGSASAVGWGMVEGA
;
A
#
# COMPACT_ATOMS: atom_id res chain seq x y z
N MET A 1 31.22 -18.69 9.11
CA MET A 1 30.29 -18.95 10.21
C MET A 1 28.91 -19.09 9.61
N GLY A 2 28.10 -20.02 10.10
CA GLY A 2 26.78 -20.29 9.54
C GLY A 2 25.68 -19.39 10.11
N ILE A 3 24.49 -19.44 9.52
CA ILE A 3 23.26 -18.85 10.05
C ILE A 3 23.02 -19.33 11.48
N ARG A 4 23.17 -20.64 11.73
CA ARG A 4 22.88 -21.25 13.02
C ARG A 4 23.72 -20.67 14.15
N ASP A 5 25.04 -20.65 13.95
CA ASP A 5 25.99 -20.12 14.94
C ASP A 5 25.76 -18.63 15.15
N PHE A 6 25.50 -17.88 14.07
CA PHE A 6 25.18 -16.47 14.16
C PHE A 6 23.94 -16.21 15.04
N LEU A 7 22.84 -16.95 14.81
CA LEU A 7 21.61 -16.77 15.58
C LEU A 7 21.84 -17.07 17.07
N LEU A 8 22.55 -18.15 17.39
CA LEU A 8 22.91 -18.52 18.77
C LEU A 8 23.81 -17.50 19.44
N ASP A 9 24.80 -16.96 18.71
CA ASP A 9 25.66 -15.89 19.22
C ASP A 9 24.82 -14.67 19.60
N VAL A 10 23.89 -14.23 18.73
CA VAL A 10 23.00 -13.10 19.06
C VAL A 10 22.15 -13.41 20.28
N ALA A 11 21.47 -14.57 20.33
CA ALA A 11 20.58 -14.91 21.44
C ALA A 11 21.31 -15.04 22.79
N SER A 12 22.55 -15.51 22.79
CA SER A 12 23.34 -15.70 24.02
C SER A 12 24.06 -14.44 24.49
N THR A 13 24.30 -13.47 23.61
CA THR A 13 25.13 -12.29 23.92
C THR A 13 24.37 -10.96 23.88
N PHE A 14 23.18 -10.93 23.28
CA PHE A 14 22.34 -9.73 23.26
C PHE A 14 21.57 -9.57 24.56
N ASP A 15 21.62 -8.37 25.14
CA ASP A 15 20.88 -8.04 26.36
C ASP A 15 19.95 -6.84 26.10
N THR A 16 18.65 -7.10 26.14
CA THR A 16 17.59 -6.10 25.89
C THR A 16 17.50 -5.04 26.98
N THR A 17 18.17 -5.22 28.12
CA THR A 17 18.18 -4.27 29.25
C THR A 17 19.33 -3.26 29.19
N LEU A 18 20.32 -3.47 28.31
CA LEU A 18 21.51 -2.63 28.19
C LEU A 18 21.40 -1.54 27.12
N THR A 19 22.32 -0.59 27.12
CA THR A 19 22.42 0.45 26.08
C THR A 19 23.21 -0.05 24.87
N THR A 20 23.01 0.58 23.70
CA THR A 20 23.64 0.15 22.44
C THR A 20 25.09 0.60 22.27
N THR A 21 25.57 1.49 23.15
CA THR A 21 26.80 2.26 22.93
C THR A 21 28.00 1.71 23.71
N SER A 22 27.76 0.95 24.77
CA SER A 22 28.80 0.24 25.52
C SER A 22 28.15 -0.76 26.50
N GLY A 23 28.40 -2.06 26.32
CA GLY A 23 28.02 -3.11 27.27
C GLY A 23 27.15 -4.24 26.75
N ASN A 24 26.62 -4.18 25.52
CA ASN A 24 25.85 -5.26 24.90
C ASN A 24 26.70 -5.95 23.79
N PRO A 25 27.36 -7.09 24.06
CA PRO A 25 28.20 -7.77 23.08
C PRO A 25 27.40 -8.26 21.86
N GLY A 26 26.14 -8.64 22.03
CA GLY A 26 25.26 -9.01 20.93
C GLY A 26 24.99 -7.88 19.94
N GLN A 27 25.07 -6.62 20.36
CA GLN A 27 24.99 -5.48 19.44
C GLN A 27 26.13 -5.51 18.42
N GLN A 28 27.33 -5.92 18.83
CA GLN A 28 28.47 -6.05 17.92
C GLN A 28 28.26 -7.23 16.96
N VAL A 29 27.76 -8.37 17.46
CA VAL A 29 27.41 -9.52 16.61
C VAL A 29 26.42 -9.10 15.52
N LEU A 30 25.36 -8.37 15.88
CA LEU A 30 24.38 -7.84 14.92
C LEU A 30 24.99 -6.90 13.89
N LYS A 31 25.85 -5.95 14.31
CA LYS A 31 26.54 -5.04 13.38
C LYS A 31 27.45 -5.78 12.39
N GLU A 32 27.97 -6.93 12.78
CA GLU A 32 28.81 -7.80 11.95
C GLU A 32 28.00 -8.80 11.11
N ALA A 33 26.66 -8.72 11.08
CA ALA A 33 25.82 -9.67 10.33
C ALA A 33 26.23 -9.82 8.87
N GLY A 34 26.46 -8.71 8.15
CA GLY A 34 26.83 -8.74 6.73
C GLY A 34 28.13 -9.49 6.45
N THR A 35 29.15 -9.35 7.30
CA THR A 35 30.43 -10.06 7.13
C THR A 35 30.36 -11.50 7.62
N ARG A 36 29.65 -11.74 8.73
CA ARG A 36 29.53 -13.07 9.36
C ARG A 36 28.66 -14.03 8.55
N LEU A 37 27.60 -13.53 7.91
CA LEU A 37 26.66 -14.33 7.13
C LEU A 37 27.03 -14.44 5.64
N LEU A 38 28.07 -13.73 5.16
CA LEU A 38 28.42 -13.65 3.74
C LEU A 38 28.48 -15.01 3.02
N GLY A 39 28.97 -16.06 3.68
CA GLY A 39 29.07 -17.41 3.11
C GLY A 39 27.77 -18.21 3.07
N ALA A 40 26.73 -17.77 3.79
CA ALA A 40 25.43 -18.44 3.87
C ALA A 40 24.31 -17.68 3.14
N LEU A 41 24.55 -16.42 2.74
CA LEU A 41 23.57 -15.63 2.00
C LEU A 41 23.40 -16.16 0.56
N PRO A 42 22.14 -16.18 0.05
CA PRO A 42 21.89 -16.42 -1.36
C PRO A 42 22.60 -15.40 -2.26
N TYR A 43 22.96 -15.81 -3.48
CA TYR A 43 23.73 -14.95 -4.40
C TYR A 43 23.02 -13.60 -4.64
N GLY A 44 23.79 -12.52 -4.50
CA GLY A 44 23.31 -11.16 -4.68
C GLY A 44 22.61 -10.55 -3.46
N MET A 45 22.38 -11.31 -2.39
CA MET A 45 21.77 -10.80 -1.16
C MET A 45 22.81 -10.22 -0.20
N GLU A 46 22.40 -9.19 0.54
CA GLU A 46 23.15 -8.60 1.65
C GLU A 46 22.41 -8.76 2.98
N ALA A 47 23.13 -8.65 4.10
CA ALA A 47 22.56 -8.70 5.44
C ALA A 47 22.98 -7.52 6.32
N GLU A 48 22.04 -7.02 7.11
CA GLU A 48 22.24 -5.93 8.05
C GLU A 48 21.53 -6.22 9.37
N GLY A 49 22.27 -6.17 10.48
CA GLY A 49 21.70 -6.37 11.81
C GLY A 49 21.41 -5.08 12.54
N HIS A 50 20.32 -5.07 13.29
CA HIS A 50 19.89 -3.92 14.06
C HIS A 50 19.39 -4.34 15.45
N GLY A 51 20.16 -3.96 16.46
CA GLY A 51 19.81 -4.14 17.88
C GLY A 51 19.39 -2.85 18.58
N GLY A 52 19.00 -1.80 17.85
CA GLY A 52 18.53 -0.54 18.43
C GLY A 52 19.47 0.64 18.22
N GLN A 53 18.97 1.85 18.53
CA GLN A 53 19.69 3.11 18.44
C GLN A 53 19.49 3.88 19.76
N GLY A 54 20.57 4.04 20.53
CA GLY A 54 20.55 4.63 21.88
C GLY A 54 20.26 3.60 22.98
N GLY A 55 19.15 2.88 22.87
CA GLY A 55 18.78 1.76 23.75
C GLY A 55 18.65 0.45 22.98
N ALA A 56 18.87 -0.69 23.65
CA ALA A 56 18.70 -2.00 23.03
C ALA A 56 17.26 -2.17 22.53
N ALA A 57 17.11 -2.71 21.32
CA ALA A 57 15.83 -3.06 20.75
C ALA A 57 15.24 -4.21 21.58
N ALA A 58 13.95 -4.09 21.92
CA ALA A 58 13.22 -5.18 22.57
C ALA A 58 13.24 -6.46 21.72
N THR A 59 13.23 -6.32 20.39
CA THR A 59 13.25 -7.42 19.41
C THR A 59 14.35 -7.12 18.39
N PRO A 60 15.61 -7.53 18.63
CA PRO A 60 16.68 -7.33 17.67
C PRO A 60 16.38 -8.14 16.40
N TRP A 61 16.92 -7.69 15.27
CA TRP A 61 16.68 -8.35 13.99
C TRP A 61 17.89 -8.29 13.07
N VAL A 62 17.92 -9.21 12.11
CA VAL A 62 18.79 -9.16 10.94
C VAL A 62 17.95 -9.16 9.69
N ARG A 63 18.11 -8.15 8.86
CA ARG A 63 17.48 -8.04 7.56
C ARG A 63 18.37 -8.71 6.52
N VAL A 64 17.76 -9.44 5.60
CA VAL A 64 18.37 -9.96 4.38
C VAL A 64 17.61 -9.37 3.19
N PHE A 65 18.33 -8.76 2.25
CA PHE A 65 17.72 -7.99 1.17
C PHE A 65 18.56 -8.01 -0.12
N ASP A 66 17.91 -7.77 -1.25
CA ASP A 66 18.56 -7.60 -2.55
C ASP A 66 18.87 -6.11 -2.76
N PRO A 67 20.14 -5.68 -2.80
CA PRO A 67 20.51 -4.28 -3.00
C PRO A 67 20.09 -3.76 -4.38
N ALA A 68 19.95 -4.62 -5.39
CA ALA A 68 19.53 -4.24 -6.74
C ALA A 68 18.01 -4.01 -6.85
N ALA A 69 17.22 -4.54 -5.91
CA ALA A 69 15.77 -4.35 -5.88
C ALA A 69 15.35 -2.92 -5.47
N GLY A 70 16.28 -2.09 -4.98
CA GLY A 70 16.03 -0.71 -4.60
C GLY A 70 15.28 -0.60 -3.27
N GLY A 71 15.88 0.05 -2.28
CA GLY A 71 15.24 0.31 -0.99
C GLY A 71 16.26 0.72 0.08
N SER A 72 16.09 1.91 0.66
CA SER A 72 16.81 2.25 1.88
C SER A 72 16.20 1.49 3.07
N GLY A 73 16.99 1.23 4.11
CA GLY A 73 16.60 0.50 5.33
C GLY A 73 15.10 0.49 5.67
N THR A 74 14.50 -0.71 5.74
CA THR A 74 13.08 -0.96 6.11
C THR A 74 12.00 -0.48 5.13
N GLN A 75 12.36 -0.06 3.93
CA GLN A 75 11.41 0.29 2.87
C GLN A 75 11.16 -0.91 1.94
N GLY A 76 9.90 -1.15 1.54
CA GLY A 76 9.53 -2.25 0.64
C GLY A 76 9.44 -3.62 1.31
N LEU A 77 9.53 -4.68 0.52
CA LEU A 77 9.57 -6.06 0.98
C LEU A 77 11.00 -6.51 1.26
N TYR A 78 11.21 -7.22 2.36
CA TYR A 78 12.51 -7.76 2.73
C TYR A 78 12.36 -9.01 3.58
N LEU A 79 13.43 -9.81 3.68
CA LEU A 79 13.49 -10.92 4.62
C LEU A 79 14.08 -10.42 5.93
N ALA A 80 13.62 -10.97 7.04
CA ALA A 80 14.24 -10.73 8.33
C ALA A 80 14.24 -11.98 9.21
N TYR A 81 15.32 -12.14 9.97
CA TYR A 81 15.33 -12.89 11.20
C TYR A 81 14.98 -11.93 12.34
N ILE A 82 13.84 -12.11 12.99
CA ILE A 82 13.40 -11.26 14.12
C ILE A 82 13.33 -12.10 15.38
N PHE A 83 14.09 -11.71 16.40
CA PHE A 83 14.08 -12.39 17.69
C PHE A 83 12.89 -11.92 18.53
N ALA A 84 12.25 -12.87 19.24
CA ALA A 84 11.31 -12.54 20.29
C ALA A 84 12.03 -11.81 21.45
N ALA A 85 11.29 -11.06 22.26
CA ALA A 85 11.89 -10.23 23.30
C ALA A 85 12.57 -10.99 24.43
N ASP A 86 12.27 -12.28 24.58
CA ASP A 86 12.96 -13.19 25.50
C ASP A 86 14.17 -13.90 24.87
N LEU A 87 14.46 -13.64 23.58
CA LEU A 87 15.51 -14.25 22.77
C LEU A 87 15.43 -15.79 22.70
N ARG A 88 14.29 -16.39 23.04
CA ARG A 88 14.10 -17.85 23.02
C ARG A 88 13.61 -18.38 21.68
N SER A 89 13.06 -17.51 20.85
CA SER A 89 12.65 -17.85 19.49
C SER A 89 13.04 -16.76 18.50
N VAL A 90 13.18 -17.17 17.24
CA VAL A 90 13.46 -16.29 16.11
C VAL A 90 12.58 -16.68 14.93
N ALA A 91 12.00 -15.69 14.26
CA ALA A 91 11.21 -15.90 13.05
C ALA A 91 12.01 -15.51 11.82
N LEU A 92 12.11 -16.40 10.82
CA LEU A 92 12.45 -16.04 9.45
C LEU A 92 11.17 -15.63 8.74
N THR A 93 11.06 -14.37 8.35
CA THR A 93 9.80 -13.78 7.88
C THR A 93 10.04 -12.89 6.65
N LEU A 94 9.13 -12.98 5.68
CA LEU A 94 8.94 -11.97 4.65
C LEU A 94 8.16 -10.81 5.28
N GLN A 95 8.82 -9.67 5.39
CA GLN A 95 8.32 -8.47 6.02
C GLN A 95 8.01 -7.39 4.99
N GLN A 96 7.03 -6.56 5.32
CA GLN A 96 6.78 -5.30 4.63
C GLN A 96 7.19 -4.11 5.52
N GLY A 97 7.71 -3.06 4.90
CA GLY A 97 8.19 -1.88 5.59
C GLY A 97 7.11 -1.13 6.38
N VAL A 98 7.14 -1.27 7.72
CA VAL A 98 6.22 -0.58 8.66
C VAL A 98 6.34 0.94 8.56
N THR A 99 7.56 1.47 8.46
CA THR A 99 7.82 2.93 8.50
C THR A 99 7.15 3.63 7.33
N THR A 100 7.39 3.12 6.11
CA THR A 100 6.79 3.67 4.90
C THR A 100 5.27 3.59 4.94
N LEU A 101 4.70 2.49 5.43
CA LEU A 101 3.25 2.29 5.52
C LEU A 101 2.61 3.17 6.61
N SER A 102 3.24 3.30 7.77
CA SER A 102 2.84 4.23 8.83
C SER A 102 2.79 5.68 8.30
N ASP A 103 3.81 6.07 7.55
CA ASP A 103 3.93 7.42 6.99
C ASP A 103 2.95 7.63 5.80
N GLN A 104 2.73 6.61 4.97
CA GLN A 104 1.77 6.66 3.85
C GLN A 104 0.32 6.73 4.34
N LEU A 105 -0.02 5.97 5.38
CA LEU A 105 -1.37 5.88 5.91
C LEU A 105 -1.66 6.95 6.98
N ASN A 106 -0.65 7.69 7.42
CA ASN A 106 -0.71 8.61 8.57
C ASN A 106 -1.44 7.99 9.77
N THR A 107 -1.19 6.71 10.03
CA THR A 107 -1.91 5.92 11.02
C THR A 107 -0.93 5.19 11.92
N ARG A 108 -1.31 4.98 13.17
CA ARG A 108 -0.45 4.35 14.20
C ARG A 108 -1.28 3.40 15.04
N GLY A 109 -0.59 2.59 15.85
CA GLY A 109 -1.24 1.69 16.80
C GLY A 109 -2.08 0.62 16.09
N GLU A 110 -3.30 0.39 16.58
CA GLU A 110 -4.15 -0.70 16.08
C GLU A 110 -4.51 -0.56 14.61
N ARG A 111 -4.91 0.63 14.16
CA ARG A 111 -5.27 0.86 12.76
C ARG A 111 -4.12 0.54 11.80
N LEU A 112 -2.89 0.91 12.16
CA LEU A 112 -1.70 0.55 11.38
C LEU A 112 -1.54 -0.97 11.29
N ARG A 113 -1.70 -1.68 12.41
CA ARG A 113 -1.59 -3.15 12.43
C ARG A 113 -2.64 -3.81 11.55
N THR A 114 -3.89 -3.38 11.61
CA THR A 114 -4.95 -3.90 10.75
C THR A 114 -4.63 -3.70 9.26
N HIS A 115 -4.05 -2.56 8.89
CA HIS A 115 -3.62 -2.33 7.50
C HIS A 115 -2.44 -3.21 7.10
N LEU A 116 -1.46 -3.38 7.99
CA LEU A 116 -0.30 -4.26 7.76
C LEU A 116 -0.75 -5.71 7.58
N GLU A 117 -1.64 -6.19 8.44
CA GLU A 117 -2.23 -7.55 8.38
C GLU A 117 -3.00 -7.75 7.08
N PHE A 118 -3.83 -6.79 6.69
CA PHE A 118 -4.59 -6.87 5.45
C PHE A 118 -3.68 -6.91 4.22
N ARG A 119 -2.66 -6.06 4.18
CA ARG A 119 -1.68 -6.05 3.08
C ARG A 119 -0.82 -7.32 3.09
N ALA A 120 -0.45 -7.82 4.26
CA ALA A 120 0.27 -9.09 4.41
C ALA A 120 -0.55 -10.23 3.81
N GLN A 121 -1.84 -10.32 4.16
CA GLN A 121 -2.73 -11.32 3.61
C GLN A 121 -2.91 -11.16 2.10
N SER A 122 -3.06 -9.93 1.61
CA SER A 122 -3.19 -9.67 0.16
C SER A 122 -1.94 -10.09 -0.61
N LEU A 123 -0.74 -9.85 -0.05
CA LEU A 123 0.53 -10.34 -0.60
C LEU A 123 0.58 -11.86 -0.60
N LEU A 124 0.14 -12.50 0.48
CA LEU A 124 0.14 -13.95 0.59
C LEU A 124 -0.82 -14.60 -0.43
N ASP A 125 -2.00 -14.01 -0.65
CA ASP A 125 -3.02 -14.53 -1.56
C ASP A 125 -2.61 -14.48 -3.05
N GLU A 126 -1.72 -13.55 -3.42
CA GLU A 126 -1.17 -13.43 -4.79
C GLU A 126 0.03 -14.37 -5.03
N LEU A 127 0.59 -14.97 -3.98
CA LEU A 127 1.71 -15.89 -4.11
C LEU A 127 1.24 -17.31 -4.49
N PRO A 128 2.01 -18.05 -5.30
CA PRO A 128 1.70 -19.45 -5.60
C PRO A 128 1.59 -20.28 -4.31
N SER A 129 0.44 -20.92 -4.10
CA SER A 129 0.12 -21.63 -2.85
C SER A 129 1.11 -22.75 -2.50
N ASP A 130 1.72 -23.39 -3.50
CA ASP A 130 2.75 -24.40 -3.36
C ASP A 130 4.09 -23.82 -2.92
N LEU A 131 4.40 -22.60 -3.36
CA LEU A 131 5.63 -21.88 -2.99
C LEU A 131 5.62 -21.45 -1.52
N VAL A 132 4.46 -21.03 -1.00
CA VAL A 132 4.31 -20.58 0.40
C VAL A 132 3.85 -21.68 1.36
N ALA A 133 3.66 -22.91 0.86
CA ALA A 133 3.31 -24.04 1.69
C ALA A 133 4.35 -24.28 2.79
N GLY A 134 3.92 -24.30 4.06
CA GLY A 134 4.82 -24.46 5.20
C GLY A 134 5.56 -23.19 5.66
N TRP A 135 5.11 -22.02 5.20
CA TRP A 135 5.55 -20.68 5.63
C TRP A 135 4.40 -19.88 6.26
N THR A 136 3.55 -20.56 7.03
CA THR A 136 2.30 -20.04 7.59
C THR A 136 2.40 -19.64 9.06
N ASP A 137 3.59 -19.69 9.66
CA ASP A 137 3.74 -19.32 11.06
C ASP A 137 3.45 -17.84 11.26
N GLN A 138 2.86 -17.49 12.41
CA GLN A 138 2.74 -16.11 12.85
C GLN A 138 3.83 -15.81 13.86
N PRO A 139 4.76 -14.87 13.58
CA PRO A 139 5.75 -14.46 14.56
C PRO A 139 5.09 -13.97 15.85
N LEU A 140 5.50 -14.52 16.99
CA LEU A 140 5.11 -14.04 18.31
C LEU A 140 6.34 -13.46 19.00
N LEU A 141 6.45 -12.13 18.97
CA LEU A 141 7.63 -11.41 19.45
C LEU A 141 7.60 -11.10 20.95
N LYS A 142 6.52 -11.48 21.64
CA LYS A 142 6.39 -11.45 23.11
C LYS A 142 6.64 -10.08 23.75
N HIS A 143 6.25 -9.01 23.05
CA HIS A 143 6.41 -7.64 23.57
C HIS A 143 5.20 -6.77 23.20
N HIS A 144 4.74 -5.95 24.15
CA HIS A 144 3.54 -5.12 23.95
C HIS A 144 3.79 -3.75 23.33
N GLY A 145 5.06 -3.39 23.15
CA GLY A 145 5.47 -2.17 22.47
C GLY A 145 4.99 -2.12 21.01
N TRP A 146 4.82 -0.91 20.49
CA TRP A 146 4.20 -0.70 19.18
C TRP A 146 5.00 -1.32 18.02
N ARG A 147 6.35 -1.29 18.07
CA ARG A 147 7.21 -1.82 17.00
C ARG A 147 7.13 -3.34 16.88
N PRO A 148 7.33 -4.13 17.95
CA PRO A 148 7.12 -5.58 17.88
C PRO A 148 5.76 -5.96 17.32
N ARG A 149 4.67 -5.38 17.84
CA ARG A 149 3.33 -5.67 17.31
C ARG A 149 3.15 -5.27 15.85
N ALA A 150 3.85 -4.24 15.38
CA ALA A 150 3.82 -3.88 13.97
C ALA A 150 4.61 -4.88 13.11
N TYR A 151 5.73 -5.41 13.59
CA TYR A 151 6.47 -6.47 12.88
C TYR A 151 5.69 -7.79 12.81
N GLU A 152 4.97 -8.15 13.87
CA GLU A 152 4.03 -9.29 13.87
C GLU A 152 2.98 -9.10 12.78
N ALA A 153 2.31 -7.95 12.76
CA ALA A 153 1.30 -7.59 11.76
C ALA A 153 1.86 -7.45 10.31
N SER A 154 3.16 -7.23 10.16
CA SER A 154 3.80 -7.03 8.85
C SER A 154 4.27 -8.31 8.17
N SER A 155 4.23 -9.44 8.88
CA SER A 155 4.68 -10.72 8.37
C SER A 155 3.73 -11.26 7.32
N VAL A 156 4.23 -11.44 6.10
CA VAL A 156 3.48 -12.03 4.96
C VAL A 156 3.51 -13.55 5.04
N ALA A 157 4.71 -14.11 5.18
CA ALA A 157 4.97 -15.54 5.26
C ALA A 157 6.17 -15.74 6.20
N ALA A 158 6.11 -16.74 7.06
CA ALA A 158 7.17 -16.96 8.04
C ALA A 158 7.30 -18.42 8.50
N ARG A 159 8.47 -18.70 9.06
CA ARG A 159 8.74 -19.87 9.88
C ARG A 159 9.39 -19.44 11.19
N CYS A 160 8.93 -19.99 12.31
CA CYS A 160 9.44 -19.71 13.64
C CYS A 160 10.31 -20.86 14.14
N TYR A 161 11.43 -20.53 14.78
CA TYR A 161 12.35 -21.48 15.37
C TYR A 161 12.53 -21.19 16.85
N GLU A 162 12.44 -22.22 17.69
CA GLU A 162 12.93 -22.15 19.06
C GLU A 162 14.44 -22.32 19.08
N MET A 163 15.14 -21.52 19.88
CA MET A 163 16.60 -21.44 19.86
C MET A 163 17.28 -22.74 20.34
N ASP A 164 16.61 -23.50 21.22
CA ASP A 164 17.07 -24.80 21.71
C ASP A 164 16.80 -25.95 20.71
N GLN A 165 16.00 -25.71 19.68
CA GLN A 165 15.62 -26.66 18.63
C GLN A 165 15.97 -26.15 17.22
N LEU A 166 16.94 -25.22 17.12
CA LEU A 166 17.36 -24.69 15.83
C LEU A 166 17.77 -25.81 14.86
N PRO A 167 17.23 -25.81 13.63
CA PRO A 167 17.64 -26.73 12.57
C PRO A 167 19.14 -26.69 12.30
N ASN A 168 19.62 -27.67 11.57
CA ASN A 168 21.03 -27.67 11.19
C ASN A 168 21.31 -26.57 10.14
N GLU A 169 22.60 -26.25 9.94
CA GLU A 169 23.00 -25.16 9.04
C GLU A 169 22.51 -25.34 7.60
N GLY A 170 22.47 -26.59 7.10
CA GLY A 170 22.00 -26.89 5.76
C GLY A 170 20.51 -26.60 5.58
N GLU A 171 19.70 -26.91 6.59
CA GLU A 171 18.26 -26.61 6.60
C GLU A 171 18.01 -25.11 6.65
N LEU A 172 18.72 -24.37 7.52
CA LEU A 172 18.59 -22.91 7.61
C LEU A 172 19.00 -22.20 6.30
N CYS A 173 20.06 -22.68 5.65
CA CYS A 173 20.46 -22.18 4.32
C CYS A 173 19.39 -22.46 3.26
N ALA A 174 18.82 -23.66 3.24
CA ALA A 174 17.76 -24.05 2.32
C ALA A 174 16.48 -23.23 2.55
N ASP A 175 16.14 -22.98 3.80
CA ASP A 175 15.01 -22.15 4.23
C ASP A 175 15.20 -20.69 3.78
N LEU A 176 16.39 -20.10 3.98
CA LEU A 176 16.70 -18.75 3.49
C LEU A 176 16.68 -18.66 1.96
N GLY A 177 17.15 -19.71 1.27
CA GLY A 177 17.08 -19.82 -0.18
C GLY A 177 15.63 -19.85 -0.69
N THR A 178 14.77 -20.62 -0.04
CA THR A 178 13.33 -20.70 -0.37
C THR A 178 12.65 -19.36 -0.13
N MET A 179 12.92 -18.70 1.01
CA MET A 179 12.38 -17.37 1.30
C MET A 179 12.87 -16.31 0.33
N THR A 180 14.05 -16.47 -0.25
CA THR A 180 14.53 -15.59 -1.32
C THR A 180 13.70 -15.74 -2.60
N VAL A 181 13.27 -16.96 -2.93
CA VAL A 181 12.34 -17.20 -4.05
C VAL A 181 10.98 -16.56 -3.75
N ILE A 182 10.47 -16.74 -2.53
CA ILE A 182 9.22 -16.11 -2.07
C ILE A 182 9.33 -14.58 -2.14
N LEU A 183 10.43 -13.98 -1.66
CA LEU A 183 10.66 -12.53 -1.75
C LEU A 183 10.60 -12.04 -3.20
N LYS A 184 11.27 -12.74 -4.14
CA LYS A 184 11.27 -12.35 -5.55
C LYS A 184 9.89 -12.46 -6.19
N ALA A 185 9.13 -13.51 -5.85
CA ALA A 185 7.74 -13.64 -6.29
C ALA A 185 6.87 -12.51 -5.72
N ALA A 186 7.05 -12.17 -4.44
CA ALA A 186 6.31 -11.10 -3.78
C ALA A 186 6.63 -9.72 -4.38
N LEU A 187 7.91 -9.45 -4.69
CA LEU A 187 8.33 -8.23 -5.40
C LEU A 187 7.71 -8.12 -6.80
N ALA A 188 7.51 -9.24 -7.51
CA ALA A 188 6.90 -9.24 -8.84
C ALA A 188 5.41 -8.88 -8.83
N VAL A 189 4.72 -9.13 -7.72
CA VAL A 189 3.30 -8.81 -7.52
C VAL A 189 3.09 -7.56 -6.66
N GLU A 190 4.15 -7.00 -6.05
CA GLU A 190 4.04 -5.87 -5.11
C GLU A 190 3.35 -4.66 -5.75
N SER A 191 3.64 -4.37 -7.03
CA SER A 191 3.01 -3.26 -7.78
C SER A 191 1.52 -3.48 -8.04
N GLN A 192 1.04 -4.71 -7.91
CA GLN A 192 -0.36 -5.10 -8.11
C GLN A 192 -1.17 -4.98 -6.80
N ILE A 193 -0.48 -4.85 -5.66
CA ILE A 193 -1.07 -4.81 -4.33
C ILE A 193 -1.15 -3.36 -3.87
N GLU A 194 -2.23 -2.70 -4.25
CA GLU A 194 -2.56 -1.37 -3.78
C GLU A 194 -2.95 -1.36 -2.31
N ILE A 195 -2.41 -0.37 -1.59
CA ILE A 195 -2.92 0.06 -0.30
C ILE A 195 -4.29 0.68 -0.54
N VAL A 196 -5.35 -0.09 -0.33
CA VAL A 196 -6.70 0.45 -0.24
C VAL A 196 -6.85 1.04 1.16
N PRO A 197 -6.91 2.37 1.34
CA PRO A 197 -7.36 2.92 2.60
C PRO A 197 -8.83 2.53 2.73
N ARG A 198 -9.13 1.60 3.64
CA ARG A 198 -10.51 1.42 4.09
C ARG A 198 -10.89 2.70 4.84
N PRO A 199 -11.91 3.46 4.42
CA PRO A 199 -12.39 4.58 5.22
C PRO A 199 -13.14 4.05 6.43
N GLU A 200 -12.84 4.56 7.62
CA GLU A 200 -13.76 4.43 8.75
C GLU A 200 -14.92 5.43 8.57
N GLY A 201 -15.99 4.98 7.89
CA GLY A 201 -17.40 5.43 8.03
C GLY A 201 -18.11 6.01 6.78
N PRO A 202 -19.46 5.90 6.65
CA PRO A 202 -20.34 4.81 7.04
C PRO A 202 -20.50 3.78 5.91
N VAL A 203 -20.76 2.54 6.30
CA VAL A 203 -21.35 1.51 5.41
C VAL A 203 -22.79 1.91 5.15
N VAL A 204 -23.21 1.97 3.89
CA VAL A 204 -24.64 1.86 3.55
C VAL A 204 -24.81 0.53 2.84
N GLU A 205 -25.09 -0.50 3.64
CA GLU A 205 -25.82 -1.66 3.19
C GLU A 205 -26.94 -1.88 4.20
N TYR A 206 -28.14 -1.47 3.82
CA TYR A 206 -29.36 -1.89 4.52
C TYR A 206 -29.66 -3.32 4.06
N THR A 207 -29.24 -4.31 4.83
CA THR A 207 -29.95 -5.58 4.88
C THR A 207 -30.78 -5.60 6.14
N ASN A 208 -32.07 -5.31 5.94
CA ASN A 208 -33.08 -5.23 6.96
C ASN A 208 -33.45 -6.66 7.40
N SER A 209 -33.20 -7.01 8.67
CA SER A 209 -34.01 -8.00 9.40
C SER A 209 -33.58 -8.10 10.86
N GLY A 210 -34.43 -7.61 11.78
CA GLY A 210 -34.34 -7.94 13.20
C GLY A 210 -34.73 -6.79 14.12
N HIS A 211 -35.95 -6.85 14.66
CA HIS A 211 -36.61 -5.83 15.46
C HIS A 211 -35.88 -5.35 16.74
N GLY A 212 -36.08 -4.07 17.04
CA GLY A 212 -36.09 -3.50 18.39
C GLY A 212 -36.71 -2.10 18.35
N THR A 213 -37.91 -1.93 18.89
CA THR A 213 -38.69 -0.69 18.93
C THR A 213 -37.96 0.47 19.61
N TYR A 214 -38.06 1.67 19.04
CA TYR A 214 -37.56 2.93 19.61
C TYR A 214 -38.66 3.68 20.39
N GLU A 215 -38.26 4.40 21.45
CA GLU A 215 -38.91 5.62 21.94
C GLU A 215 -37.86 6.75 21.96
N GLY A 216 -38.24 7.97 21.50
CA GLY A 216 -37.39 9.11 21.08
C GLY A 216 -36.35 9.67 22.08
N LEU A 217 -35.46 10.62 21.74
CA LEU A 217 -35.47 11.69 20.75
C LEU A 217 -34.32 11.58 19.74
N GLU A 218 -34.74 11.63 18.48
CA GLU A 218 -33.97 12.08 17.33
C GLU A 218 -33.43 13.50 17.55
N GLY A 219 -32.26 13.75 16.95
CA GLY A 219 -31.80 15.09 16.65
C GLY A 219 -30.73 15.62 17.60
N PHE A 220 -29.55 15.80 17.01
CA PHE A 220 -28.64 16.91 17.31
C PHE A 220 -27.70 16.78 18.51
N ARG A 221 -26.41 16.52 18.21
CA ARG A 221 -25.28 17.20 18.89
C ARG A 221 -24.10 17.48 17.91
N PRO A 222 -23.82 18.75 17.55
CA PRO A 222 -22.78 19.14 16.62
C PRO A 222 -21.37 19.16 17.25
N LYS A 223 -20.37 19.12 16.37
CA LYS A 223 -18.93 19.02 16.66
C LYS A 223 -18.37 20.27 17.36
N THR A 224 -17.46 20.05 18.31
CA THR A 224 -16.41 20.98 18.75
C THR A 224 -15.08 20.42 18.21
N GLY A 225 -14.18 21.13 17.51
CA GLY A 225 -13.83 22.54 17.52
C GLY A 225 -12.42 22.63 18.12
N ASP A 226 -11.38 22.54 17.29
CA ASP A 226 -10.03 23.11 17.50
C ASP A 226 -9.06 22.74 16.34
N ASP A 227 -8.05 23.58 16.19
CA ASP A 227 -7.54 24.12 14.92
C ASP A 227 -6.64 23.26 14.01
N TYR A 228 -6.68 23.67 12.75
CA TYR A 228 -6.03 23.15 11.56
C TYR A 228 -4.59 23.66 11.43
N TYR A 229 -3.62 22.75 11.35
CA TYR A 229 -2.31 23.02 10.74
C TYR A 229 -2.06 22.04 9.61
N VAL A 230 -2.06 22.56 8.38
CA VAL A 230 -1.64 21.83 7.19
C VAL A 230 -0.23 22.26 6.83
N GLN A 231 0.71 21.31 6.87
CA GLN A 231 1.94 21.40 6.11
C GLN A 231 1.91 20.33 5.02
N ILE A 232 1.76 20.80 3.78
CA ILE A 232 1.80 19.98 2.58
C ILE A 232 3.27 19.79 2.22
N ALA A 233 3.82 18.62 2.52
CA ALA A 233 5.03 18.14 1.87
C ALA A 233 4.59 17.23 0.72
N ALA A 234 4.79 17.71 -0.52
CA ALA A 234 4.42 17.03 -1.75
C ALA A 234 5.03 15.62 -1.83
N ARG A 235 4.18 14.61 -2.06
CA ARG A 235 4.56 13.21 -2.30
C ARG A 235 3.94 12.76 -3.62
N GLU A 236 4.47 13.27 -4.72
CA GLU A 236 4.23 12.73 -6.07
C GLU A 236 5.10 11.47 -6.23
N GLU A 237 4.53 10.30 -6.56
CA GLU A 237 5.09 9.40 -7.61
C GLU A 237 4.39 8.04 -7.75
N GLN A 238 3.77 7.42 -6.74
CA GLN A 238 3.32 6.00 -6.92
C GLN A 238 1.86 5.81 -7.35
N ARG A 239 0.97 6.80 -7.16
CA ARG A 239 -0.43 6.75 -7.67
C ARG A 239 -0.53 6.89 -9.19
N LYS A 240 0.55 7.35 -9.84
CA LYS A 240 0.61 7.71 -11.27
C LYS A 240 0.33 6.54 -12.22
N GLN A 241 0.74 5.32 -11.88
CA GLN A 241 0.94 4.28 -12.89
C GLN A 241 -0.34 3.66 -13.51
N VAL A 242 -1.46 3.55 -12.78
CA VAL A 242 -2.70 2.91 -13.31
C VAL A 242 -3.62 3.92 -14.01
N HIS A 243 -3.75 5.13 -13.46
CA HIS A 243 -4.49 6.21 -14.13
C HIS A 243 -3.72 6.72 -15.36
N GLU A 244 -2.39 6.75 -15.33
CA GLU A 244 -1.58 7.06 -16.51
C GLU A 244 -1.79 6.00 -17.59
N GLY A 245 -1.88 4.72 -17.24
CA GLY A 245 -2.21 3.68 -18.21
C GLY A 245 -3.59 3.86 -18.86
N LEU A 246 -4.57 4.37 -18.13
CA LEU A 246 -5.91 4.68 -18.66
C LEU A 246 -5.87 5.92 -19.57
N VAL A 247 -5.20 6.99 -19.13
CA VAL A 247 -5.02 8.24 -19.90
C VAL A 247 -4.18 8.00 -21.16
N GLN A 248 -3.13 7.17 -21.08
CA GLN A 248 -2.29 6.79 -22.22
C GLN A 248 -3.08 6.03 -23.29
N ARG A 249 -4.03 5.16 -22.90
CA ARG A 249 -4.90 4.47 -23.86
C ARG A 249 -6.00 5.36 -24.43
N PHE A 250 -6.52 6.29 -23.62
CA PHE A 250 -7.61 7.18 -24.01
C PHE A 250 -7.14 8.33 -24.92
N GLY A 251 -5.92 8.84 -24.72
CA GLY A 251 -5.37 9.98 -25.45
C GLY A 251 -5.42 9.82 -26.99
N PRO A 252 -4.87 8.74 -27.57
CA PRO A 252 -4.95 8.52 -29.01
C PRO A 252 -6.39 8.41 -29.53
N TYR A 253 -7.25 7.71 -28.79
CA TYR A 253 -8.65 7.49 -29.15
C TYR A 253 -9.45 8.78 -29.28
N ILE A 254 -9.26 9.70 -28.33
CA ILE A 254 -10.02 10.95 -28.28
C ILE A 254 -9.46 12.00 -29.25
N LEU A 255 -8.16 11.92 -29.54
CA LEU A 255 -7.50 12.74 -30.56
C LEU A 255 -8.04 12.48 -31.97
N GLU A 256 -8.27 11.21 -32.32
CA GLU A 256 -8.89 10.82 -33.58
C GLU A 256 -10.32 11.37 -33.75
N ARG A 257 -10.96 11.77 -32.64
CA ARG A 257 -12.31 12.36 -32.59
C ARG A 257 -12.32 13.89 -32.52
N GLY A 258 -11.16 14.52 -32.71
CA GLY A 258 -11.04 15.98 -32.80
C GLY A 258 -10.87 16.70 -31.46
N PHE A 259 -10.59 15.98 -30.37
CA PHE A 259 -10.28 16.56 -29.06
C PHE A 259 -8.78 16.49 -28.79
N ILE A 260 -8.17 17.62 -28.48
CA ILE A 260 -6.74 17.67 -28.17
C ILE A 260 -6.55 17.30 -26.68
N PRO A 261 -5.90 16.17 -26.34
CA PRO A 261 -5.61 15.83 -24.96
C PRO A 261 -4.36 16.58 -24.47
N ILE A 262 -4.49 17.25 -23.33
CA ILE A 262 -3.45 18.08 -22.71
C ILE A 262 -3.15 17.54 -21.31
N THR A 263 -1.94 17.02 -21.12
CA THR A 263 -1.43 16.50 -19.84
C THR A 263 -0.24 17.31 -19.29
N LEU A 264 0.41 18.12 -20.13
CA LEU A 264 1.55 18.93 -19.74
C LEU A 264 1.10 20.21 -19.01
N GLY A 265 1.58 20.41 -17.78
CA GLY A 265 1.34 21.65 -17.02
C GLY A 265 -0.07 21.78 -16.43
N VAL A 266 -0.90 20.74 -16.51
CA VAL A 266 -2.28 20.75 -15.98
C VAL A 266 -2.40 20.17 -14.57
N HIS A 267 -1.33 19.56 -14.03
CA HIS A 267 -1.28 19.10 -12.64
C HIS A 267 -1.73 20.20 -11.65
N PRO A 268 -2.54 19.85 -10.63
CA PRO A 268 -2.85 18.51 -10.14
C PRO A 268 -3.95 17.75 -10.91
N ARG A 269 -4.49 18.30 -12.01
CA ARG A 269 -5.50 17.65 -12.85
C ARG A 269 -4.86 16.53 -13.67
N ASP A 270 -5.63 15.47 -13.95
CA ASP A 270 -5.16 14.30 -14.69
C ASP A 270 -5.07 14.58 -16.20
N LEU A 271 -6.12 15.15 -16.78
CA LEU A 271 -6.22 15.42 -18.21
C LEU A 271 -7.18 16.58 -18.48
N VAL A 272 -6.83 17.41 -19.44
CA VAL A 272 -7.73 18.42 -20.02
C VAL A 272 -7.91 18.11 -21.50
N LEU A 273 -9.15 18.14 -21.99
CA LEU A 273 -9.42 18.05 -23.43
C LEU A 273 -9.84 19.41 -23.96
N GLN A 274 -9.38 19.74 -25.16
CA GLN A 274 -9.77 20.96 -25.85
C GLN A 274 -10.34 20.65 -27.24
N ALA A 275 -11.47 21.26 -27.57
CA ALA A 275 -12.02 21.29 -28.92
C ALA A 275 -12.56 22.69 -29.21
N GLY A 276 -11.89 23.41 -30.11
CA GLY A 276 -12.14 24.85 -30.33
C GLY A 276 -11.87 25.67 -29.06
N ASP A 277 -12.85 26.50 -28.68
CA ASP A 277 -12.81 27.34 -27.47
C ASP A 277 -13.45 26.66 -26.25
N VAL A 278 -13.76 25.36 -26.35
CA VAL A 278 -14.41 24.59 -25.29
C VAL A 278 -13.43 23.64 -24.66
N GLU A 279 -13.52 23.51 -23.33
CA GLU A 279 -12.63 22.72 -22.51
C GLU A 279 -13.41 21.69 -21.69
N TRP A 280 -12.84 20.48 -21.56
CA TRP A 280 -13.31 19.44 -20.65
C TRP A 280 -12.22 19.13 -19.64
N LEU A 281 -12.59 19.24 -18.37
CA LEU A 281 -11.78 18.76 -17.29
C LEU A 281 -12.06 17.27 -17.09
N VAL A 282 -11.00 16.46 -17.17
CA VAL A 282 -11.09 15.01 -17.09
C VAL A 282 -10.38 14.49 -15.85
N GLU A 283 -11.08 13.63 -15.09
CA GLU A 283 -10.52 12.90 -13.96
C GLU A 283 -10.55 11.40 -14.25
N ALA A 284 -9.40 10.74 -14.17
CA ALA A 284 -9.25 9.35 -14.57
C ALA A 284 -9.23 8.42 -13.35
N LYS A 285 -10.14 7.44 -13.32
CA LYS A 285 -10.29 6.50 -12.20
C LYS A 285 -10.31 5.05 -12.66
N ALA A 286 -9.41 4.25 -12.07
CA ALA A 286 -9.53 2.81 -12.17
C ALA A 286 -10.71 2.31 -11.32
N VAL A 287 -11.66 1.64 -11.94
CA VAL A 287 -12.70 0.83 -11.28
C VAL A 287 -12.06 -0.48 -10.85
N LYS A 288 -12.25 -0.88 -9.60
CA LYS A 288 -11.58 -2.05 -9.01
C LYS A 288 -12.61 -3.05 -8.54
N LYS A 289 -12.49 -4.30 -8.98
CA LYS A 289 -13.34 -5.43 -8.54
C LYS A 289 -14.85 -5.14 -8.70
N GLY A 290 -15.24 -4.40 -9.75
CA GLY A 290 -16.64 -4.02 -10.00
C GLY A 290 -17.22 -2.95 -9.06
N ASN A 291 -16.44 -2.34 -8.17
CA ASN A 291 -16.92 -1.30 -7.26
C ASN A 291 -16.78 0.11 -7.89
N SER A 292 -17.73 0.44 -8.77
CA SER A 292 -17.81 1.76 -9.41
C SER A 292 -18.14 2.90 -8.45
N THR A 293 -18.78 2.62 -7.31
CA THR A 293 -19.21 3.61 -6.31
C THR A 293 -18.07 4.51 -5.82
N GLN A 294 -16.94 3.91 -5.46
CA GLN A 294 -15.81 4.68 -4.91
C GLN A 294 -15.15 5.54 -5.99
N ALA A 295 -14.88 4.93 -7.16
CA ALA A 295 -14.27 5.63 -8.29
C ALA A 295 -15.09 6.86 -8.70
N VAL A 296 -16.41 6.70 -8.79
CA VAL A 296 -17.34 7.77 -9.16
C VAL A 296 -17.36 8.88 -8.11
N ARG A 297 -17.44 8.54 -6.82
CA ARG A 297 -17.48 9.54 -5.74
C ARG A 297 -16.20 10.38 -5.69
N GLU A 298 -15.05 9.75 -5.84
CA GLU A 298 -13.76 10.45 -5.91
C GLU A 298 -13.71 11.38 -7.13
N ALA A 299 -14.12 10.88 -8.31
CA ALA A 299 -14.14 11.68 -9.54
C ALA A 299 -15.01 12.94 -9.41
N VAL A 300 -16.22 12.81 -8.85
CA VAL A 300 -17.12 13.95 -8.62
C VAL A 300 -16.45 14.99 -7.72
N ALA A 301 -15.87 14.56 -6.60
CA ALA A 301 -15.25 15.47 -5.65
C ALA A 301 -14.11 16.27 -6.29
N GLN A 302 -13.20 15.60 -6.99
CA GLN A 302 -12.05 16.24 -7.63
C GLN A 302 -12.46 17.15 -8.78
N LEU A 303 -13.37 16.72 -9.65
CA LEU A 303 -13.86 17.54 -10.77
C LEU A 303 -14.51 18.84 -10.29
N LEU A 304 -15.34 18.77 -9.23
CA LEU A 304 -15.98 19.94 -8.66
C LEU A 304 -14.98 20.86 -7.94
N GLU A 305 -14.02 20.28 -7.21
CA GLU A 305 -12.94 21.02 -6.55
C GLU A 305 -12.11 21.79 -7.58
N TYR A 306 -11.63 21.11 -8.62
CA TYR A 306 -10.81 21.72 -9.66
C TYR A 306 -11.58 22.79 -10.43
N ARG A 307 -12.84 22.53 -10.81
CA ARG A 307 -13.70 23.54 -11.44
C ARG A 307 -13.85 24.79 -10.58
N TYR A 308 -13.97 24.62 -9.27
CA TYR A 308 -14.13 25.74 -8.37
C TYR A 308 -12.85 26.57 -8.26
N PHE A 309 -11.73 25.96 -7.89
CA PHE A 309 -10.49 26.69 -7.61
C PHE A 309 -9.75 27.18 -8.85
N TRP A 310 -9.84 26.45 -9.97
CA TRP A 310 -9.05 26.78 -11.17
C TRP A 310 -9.82 27.60 -12.19
N TYR A 311 -11.15 27.60 -12.14
CA TYR A 311 -11.97 28.34 -13.11
C TYR A 311 -12.87 29.35 -12.42
N THR A 312 -13.73 28.87 -11.51
CA THR A 312 -14.74 29.73 -10.88
C THR A 312 -14.13 30.86 -10.08
N GLN A 313 -13.13 30.58 -9.23
CA GLN A 313 -12.43 31.62 -8.45
C GLN A 313 -11.56 32.55 -9.30
N ARG A 314 -11.12 32.07 -10.47
CA ARG A 314 -10.26 32.84 -11.38
C ARG A 314 -11.03 33.59 -12.45
N HIS A 315 -12.36 33.51 -12.42
CA HIS A 315 -13.25 34.08 -13.44
C HIS A 315 -12.99 33.57 -14.86
N GLU A 316 -12.46 32.35 -14.99
CA GLU A 316 -12.28 31.68 -16.27
C GLU A 316 -13.61 31.08 -16.76
N PRO A 317 -13.76 30.83 -18.08
CA PRO A 317 -14.87 30.08 -18.63
C PRO A 317 -15.04 28.72 -17.95
N LYS A 318 -16.27 28.33 -17.63
CA LYS A 318 -16.53 27.06 -16.94
C LYS A 318 -16.32 25.89 -17.91
N PRO A 319 -15.43 24.93 -17.61
CA PRO A 319 -15.25 23.76 -18.44
C PRO A 319 -16.44 22.81 -18.27
N HIS A 320 -16.60 21.91 -19.23
CA HIS A 320 -17.36 20.68 -19.04
C HIS A 320 -16.58 19.73 -18.12
N LEU A 321 -17.30 18.84 -17.44
CA LEU A 321 -16.72 17.87 -16.53
C LEU A 321 -16.89 16.47 -17.11
N LEU A 322 -15.82 15.66 -17.04
CA LEU A 322 -15.80 14.32 -17.59
C LEU A 322 -15.09 13.35 -16.64
N GLY A 323 -15.77 12.28 -16.23
CA GLY A 323 -15.16 11.15 -15.54
C GLY A 323 -14.69 10.09 -16.54
N LEU A 324 -13.43 9.69 -16.47
CA LEU A 324 -12.86 8.62 -17.31
C LEU A 324 -12.60 7.38 -16.45
N PHE A 325 -13.18 6.24 -16.80
CA PHE A 325 -13.17 5.03 -15.98
C PHE A 325 -12.55 3.82 -16.69
N SER A 326 -11.89 2.94 -15.95
CA SER A 326 -11.30 1.72 -16.55
C SER A 326 -12.32 0.63 -16.89
N GLU A 327 -13.54 0.71 -16.37
CA GLU A 327 -14.62 -0.25 -16.59
C GLU A 327 -15.98 0.45 -16.49
N ASP A 328 -17.05 -0.23 -16.92
CA ASP A 328 -18.43 0.24 -16.84
C ASP A 328 -18.82 0.58 -15.39
N ILE A 329 -19.44 1.75 -15.22
CA ILE A 329 -19.88 2.28 -13.92
C ILE A 329 -21.37 2.03 -13.64
N GLY A 330 -22.11 1.46 -14.58
CA GLY A 330 -23.52 1.09 -14.44
C GLY A 330 -24.43 2.28 -14.15
N CYS A 331 -25.29 2.17 -13.13
CA CYS A 331 -26.26 3.20 -12.75
C CYS A 331 -25.62 4.54 -12.34
N TYR A 332 -24.31 4.56 -12.07
CA TYR A 332 -23.62 5.80 -11.76
C TYR A 332 -23.42 6.73 -12.97
N ALA A 333 -23.52 6.23 -14.19
CA ALA A 333 -23.47 7.07 -15.39
C ALA A 333 -24.62 8.10 -15.38
N THR A 334 -25.85 7.67 -15.09
CA THR A 334 -27.00 8.59 -14.96
C THR A 334 -26.89 9.52 -13.76
N TYR A 335 -26.28 9.07 -12.65
CA TYR A 335 -26.02 9.92 -11.51
C TYR A 335 -25.04 11.06 -11.85
N LEU A 336 -23.98 10.77 -12.62
CA LEU A 336 -23.03 11.78 -13.07
C LEU A 336 -23.70 12.80 -14.02
N GLU A 337 -24.55 12.33 -14.93
CA GLU A 337 -25.33 13.19 -15.83
C GLU A 337 -26.18 14.21 -15.06
N ASP A 338 -26.89 13.77 -14.01
CA ASP A 338 -27.70 14.65 -13.16
C ASP A 338 -26.86 15.73 -12.45
N HIS A 339 -25.57 15.49 -12.25
CA HIS A 339 -24.62 16.46 -11.69
C HIS A 339 -23.91 17.30 -12.76
N GLY A 340 -24.27 17.15 -14.03
CA GLY A 340 -23.66 17.84 -15.16
C GLY A 340 -22.24 17.34 -15.46
N ILE A 341 -21.96 16.07 -15.19
CA ILE A 341 -20.67 15.40 -15.42
C ILE A 341 -20.90 14.29 -16.44
N GLY A 342 -20.23 14.37 -17.59
CA GLY A 342 -20.21 13.26 -18.54
C GLY A 342 -19.32 12.13 -18.04
N SER A 343 -19.48 10.93 -18.58
CA SER A 343 -18.59 9.80 -18.26
C SER A 343 -18.25 8.95 -19.48
N ILE A 344 -17.02 8.42 -19.49
CA ILE A 344 -16.52 7.47 -20.49
C ILE A 344 -15.85 6.33 -19.75
N TRP A 345 -16.02 5.10 -20.24
CA TRP A 345 -15.37 3.92 -19.69
C TRP A 345 -14.83 2.99 -20.77
N SER A 346 -13.79 2.22 -20.41
CA SER A 346 -13.22 1.21 -21.30
C SER A 346 -14.17 0.01 -21.42
N THR A 347 -14.28 -0.53 -22.63
CA THR A 347 -14.96 -1.80 -22.93
C THR A 347 -14.00 -2.77 -23.64
N HIS A 348 -14.41 -4.01 -23.88
CA HIS A 348 -13.61 -4.97 -24.65
C HIS A 348 -13.41 -4.57 -26.11
N GLU A 349 -14.29 -3.74 -26.67
CA GLU A 349 -14.28 -3.32 -28.08
C GLU A 349 -13.81 -1.87 -28.26
N GLY A 350 -13.50 -1.15 -27.17
CA GLY A 350 -13.03 0.23 -27.21
C GLY A 350 -13.52 1.04 -26.02
N TRP A 351 -14.37 2.03 -26.29
CA TRP A 351 -14.87 2.97 -25.29
C TRP A 351 -16.37 3.19 -25.45
N ALA A 352 -17.07 3.25 -24.32
CA ALA A 352 -18.48 3.63 -24.24
C ALA A 352 -18.63 4.79 -23.26
N GLY A 353 -19.78 5.45 -23.25
CA GLY A 353 -19.98 6.60 -22.39
C GLY A 353 -21.43 7.01 -22.24
N SER A 354 -21.64 7.99 -21.37
CA SER A 354 -22.94 8.52 -21.02
C SER A 354 -23.51 9.45 -22.10
N ALA A 355 -24.76 9.89 -21.93
CA ALA A 355 -25.48 10.70 -22.91
C ALA A 355 -24.75 12.01 -23.27
N SER A 356 -24.11 12.67 -22.31
CA SER A 356 -23.27 13.83 -22.54
C SER A 356 -22.03 13.50 -23.37
N ALA A 357 -21.34 12.39 -23.08
CA ALA A 357 -20.17 11.97 -23.86
C ALA A 357 -20.52 11.63 -25.32
N VAL A 358 -21.67 10.98 -25.54
CA VAL A 358 -22.23 10.75 -26.89
C VAL A 358 -22.60 12.08 -27.54
N GLY A 359 -23.28 12.98 -26.82
CA GLY A 359 -23.69 14.30 -27.33
C GLY A 359 -22.51 15.21 -27.70
N TRP A 360 -21.37 15.04 -27.04
CA TRP A 360 -20.12 15.72 -27.40
C TRP A 360 -19.39 15.06 -28.58
N GLY A 361 -19.80 13.87 -29.03
CA GLY A 361 -19.13 13.12 -30.09
C GLY A 361 -17.84 12.43 -29.63
N MET A 362 -17.68 12.21 -28.31
CA MET A 362 -16.50 11.57 -27.74
C MET A 362 -16.55 10.03 -27.83
N VAL A 363 -17.75 9.46 -27.91
CA VAL A 363 -18.02 8.02 -28.06
C VAL A 363 -19.21 7.83 -28.99
N GLU A 364 -19.32 6.65 -29.60
CA GLU A 364 -20.48 6.31 -30.43
C GLU A 364 -21.71 6.03 -29.54
N GLY A 365 -22.90 6.45 -29.99
CA GLY A 365 -24.16 6.11 -29.32
C GLY A 365 -24.47 4.63 -29.51
N ALA A 366 -24.95 3.98 -28.44
CA ALA A 366 -25.42 2.59 -28.49
C ALA A 366 -26.62 2.41 -29.42
#